data_AF-A0A821LSP0-F1
#
_entry.id   AF-A0A821LSP0-F1
#
_cell.length_a   1.000
_cell.length_b   1.000
_cell.length_c   1.000
_cell.angle_alpha   90.00
_cell.angle_beta   90.00
_cell.angle_gamma   90.00
#
_symmetry.space_group_name_H-M   'P 1'
#
loop_
_entity.id
_entity.type
_entity.pdbx_description
1 polymer ?
#
loop_
_entity_poly.entity_id
_entity_poly.type
_entity_poly.pdbx_seq_one_letter_code
_entity_poly.pdbx_strand_id
1 'polypeptide(L)'
;MGDFSIDIKDIIDLIESDSKIEHNLIKSDLTPKDRQNFASCLRKSSETVLALLNKNENAKGTYVYLTLLNLIISGFINKSTTIEERIYHIWTVVFICRLWFSWIQYLDVTDSNNKINNNDNNNNSQSSNKIKQRTFITKPAFWCIEINAHTLVYIIMLVIKKKLPIDALNT
;
A
#
# COMPACT_ATOMS: atom_id res chain seq x y z
N MET A 1 -4.27 -10.68 -0.94
CA MET A 1 -5.25 -10.16 -1.94
C MET A 1 -5.91 -11.40 -2.46
N GLY A 2 -7.10 -11.76 -1.98
CA GLY A 2 -7.47 -13.19 -2.03
C GLY A 2 -6.35 -14.01 -1.39
N ASP A 3 -5.81 -14.96 -2.14
CA ASP A 3 -4.80 -15.93 -1.67
C ASP A 3 -3.34 -15.44 -1.71
N PHE A 4 -3.06 -14.24 -2.24
CA PHE A 4 -1.69 -13.72 -2.29
C PHE A 4 -1.22 -13.18 -0.93
N SER A 5 -0.05 -13.65 -0.49
CA SER A 5 0.71 -13.12 0.66
C SER A 5 1.70 -12.04 0.25
N ILE A 6 2.12 -11.22 1.22
CA ILE A 6 3.18 -10.22 1.07
C ILE A 6 4.25 -10.57 2.09
N ASP A 7 5.47 -10.82 1.64
CA ASP A 7 6.59 -11.17 2.51
C ASP A 7 7.85 -10.40 2.07
N ILE A 8 8.67 -10.03 3.05
CA ILE A 8 9.99 -9.45 2.79
C ILE A 8 10.90 -10.44 2.06
N LYS A 9 10.64 -11.75 2.22
CA LYS A 9 11.34 -12.82 1.50
C LYS A 9 11.28 -12.65 -0.01
N ASP A 10 10.15 -12.18 -0.55
CA ASP A 10 10.02 -11.97 -2.00
C ASP A 10 11.08 -10.99 -2.54
N ILE A 11 11.47 -10.00 -1.72
CA ILE A 11 12.53 -9.03 -2.08
C ILE A 11 13.91 -9.59 -1.77
N ILE A 12 14.05 -10.41 -0.72
CA ILE A 12 15.33 -11.09 -0.41
C ILE A 12 15.69 -12.05 -1.54
N ASP A 13 14.73 -12.87 -1.97
CA ASP A 13 14.90 -13.84 -3.05
C ASP A 13 15.33 -13.13 -4.34
N LEU A 14 14.71 -11.99 -4.66
CA LEU A 14 15.10 -11.14 -5.80
C LEU A 14 16.54 -10.62 -5.69
N ILE A 15 16.97 -10.18 -4.50
CA ILE A 15 18.35 -9.71 -4.27
C ILE A 15 19.37 -10.87 -4.42
N GLU A 16 18.95 -12.10 -4.15
CA GLU A 16 19.81 -13.28 -4.22
C GLU A 16 19.80 -13.93 -5.61
N SER A 17 18.71 -13.81 -6.38
CA SER A 17 18.56 -14.37 -7.72
C SER A 17 19.05 -13.47 -8.85
N ASP A 18 18.77 -12.16 -8.77
CA ASP A 18 19.03 -11.21 -9.86
C ASP A 18 20.29 -10.38 -9.59
N SER A 19 20.83 -9.75 -10.64
CA SER A 19 22.09 -9.01 -10.47
C SER A 19 21.86 -7.67 -9.76
N LYS A 20 22.80 -7.29 -8.87
CA LYS A 20 22.75 -6.01 -8.15
C LYS A 20 22.62 -4.78 -9.06
N ILE A 21 23.19 -4.86 -10.26
CA ILE A 21 23.14 -3.78 -11.25
C ILE A 21 21.71 -3.58 -11.75
N GLU A 22 20.94 -4.66 -11.88
CA GLU A 22 19.55 -4.61 -12.35
C GLU A 22 18.62 -4.06 -11.27
N HIS A 23 18.67 -4.59 -10.05
CA HIS A 23 17.70 -4.21 -9.02
C HIS A 23 18.13 -3.00 -8.17
N ASN A 24 19.42 -2.68 -8.10
CA ASN A 24 20.00 -1.58 -7.31
C ASN A 24 19.56 -1.55 -5.82
N LEU A 25 19.28 -2.72 -5.26
CA LEU A 25 18.94 -2.91 -3.84
C LEU A 25 20.15 -3.48 -3.09
N ILE A 26 20.23 -3.16 -1.80
CA ILE A 26 21.19 -3.78 -0.87
C ILE A 26 20.44 -4.35 0.34
N LYS A 27 20.99 -5.39 0.99
CA LYS A 27 20.33 -6.03 2.14
C LYS A 27 19.97 -5.04 3.27
N SER A 28 20.73 -3.96 3.42
CA SER A 28 20.40 -2.89 4.38
C SER A 28 19.14 -2.10 4.03
N ASP A 29 18.69 -2.07 2.77
CA ASP A 29 17.44 -1.41 2.36
C ASP A 29 16.20 -2.12 2.91
N LEU A 30 16.37 -3.37 3.34
CA LEU A 30 15.37 -4.21 4.00
C LEU A 30 15.46 -4.12 5.53
N THR A 31 16.50 -3.49 6.07
CA THR A 31 16.65 -3.40 7.53
C THR A 31 15.75 -2.32 8.13
N PRO A 32 14.89 -2.66 9.10
CA PRO A 32 13.95 -1.70 9.70
C PRO A 32 14.60 -0.79 10.76
N LYS A 33 15.95 -0.78 10.86
CA LYS A 33 16.68 0.03 11.85
C LYS A 33 16.39 1.53 11.67
N ASP A 34 16.33 1.98 10.42
CA ASP A 34 15.96 3.35 10.08
C ASP A 34 14.57 3.37 9.43
N ARG A 35 13.55 3.65 10.25
CA ARG A 35 12.15 3.76 9.82
C ARG A 35 11.86 5.03 9.02
N GLN A 36 12.80 5.98 8.98
CA GLN A 36 12.66 7.25 8.25
C GLN A 36 13.40 7.22 6.90
N ASN A 37 14.03 6.10 6.53
CA ASN A 37 14.76 5.98 5.28
C ASN A 37 13.84 5.91 4.06
N PHE A 38 13.37 7.08 3.63
CA PHE A 38 12.53 7.21 2.44
C PHE A 38 13.28 6.83 1.15
N ALA A 39 14.59 7.02 1.09
CA ALA A 39 15.40 6.63 -0.08
C ALA A 39 15.34 5.11 -0.33
N SER A 40 15.40 4.30 0.73
CA SER A 40 15.22 2.85 0.64
C SER A 40 13.80 2.47 0.21
N CYS A 41 12.80 3.26 0.56
CA CYS A 41 11.41 3.07 0.10
C CYS A 41 11.29 3.29 -1.41
N LEU A 42 11.88 4.39 -1.91
CA LEU A 42 11.93 4.71 -3.35
C LEU A 42 12.61 3.61 -4.16
N ARG A 43 13.78 3.13 -3.71
CA ARG A 43 14.49 2.05 -4.42
C ARG A 43 13.66 0.78 -4.50
N LYS A 44 13.03 0.36 -3.39
CA LYS A 44 12.16 -0.84 -3.36
C LYS A 44 10.96 -0.73 -4.29
N SER A 45 10.38 0.45 -4.42
CA SER A 45 9.21 0.70 -5.27
C SER A 45 9.57 1.15 -6.68
N SER A 46 10.85 1.04 -7.08
CA SER A 46 11.29 1.42 -8.42
C SER A 46 10.71 0.53 -9.51
N GLU A 47 10.56 1.08 -10.72
CA GLU A 47 10.02 0.36 -11.88
C GLU A 47 10.81 -0.92 -12.18
N THR A 48 12.14 -0.89 -12.04
CA THR A 48 12.98 -2.06 -12.28
C THR A 48 12.69 -3.19 -11.28
N VAL A 49 12.56 -2.87 -9.99
CA VAL A 49 12.20 -3.86 -8.97
C VAL A 49 10.79 -4.40 -9.21
N LEU A 50 9.84 -3.55 -9.58
CA LEU A 50 8.48 -3.98 -9.93
C LEU A 50 8.47 -4.92 -11.15
N ALA A 51 9.27 -4.62 -12.18
CA ALA A 51 9.39 -5.46 -13.36
C ALA A 51 9.97 -6.84 -13.03
N LEU A 52 10.95 -6.91 -12.12
CA LEU A 52 11.52 -8.17 -11.64
C LEU A 52 10.52 -8.97 -10.80
N LEU A 53 9.83 -8.32 -9.85
CA LEU A 53 8.80 -8.98 -9.04
C LEU A 53 7.64 -9.53 -9.88
N ASN A 54 7.24 -8.83 -10.93
CA ASN A 54 6.16 -9.28 -11.81
C ASN A 54 6.50 -10.56 -12.60
N LYS A 55 7.78 -10.90 -12.74
CA LYS A 55 8.21 -12.17 -13.37
C LYS A 55 8.00 -13.37 -12.45
N ASN A 56 7.92 -13.15 -11.13
CA ASN A 56 7.75 -14.20 -10.14
C ASN A 56 6.28 -14.28 -9.69
N GLU A 57 5.58 -15.35 -10.07
CA GLU A 57 4.16 -15.53 -9.73
C GLU A 57 3.89 -15.56 -8.22
N ASN A 58 4.85 -16.05 -7.42
CA ASN A 58 4.72 -16.12 -5.96
C ASN A 58 4.81 -14.73 -5.31
N ALA A 59 5.51 -13.79 -5.94
CA ALA A 59 5.74 -12.44 -5.43
C ALA A 59 4.62 -11.45 -5.80
N LYS A 60 3.51 -11.92 -6.39
CA LYS A 60 2.46 -11.05 -6.95
C LYS A 60 1.79 -10.16 -5.91
N GLY A 61 1.65 -10.65 -4.67
CA GLY A 61 1.16 -9.83 -3.55
C GLY A 61 2.09 -8.65 -3.25
N THR A 62 3.39 -8.93 -3.15
CA THR A 62 4.43 -7.91 -2.91
C THR A 62 4.59 -6.95 -4.08
N TYR A 63 4.48 -7.44 -5.32
CA TYR A 63 4.41 -6.60 -6.51
C TYR A 63 3.28 -5.57 -6.39
N VAL A 64 2.04 -6.02 -6.15
CA VAL A 64 0.91 -5.10 -6.02
C VAL A 64 1.10 -4.14 -4.85
N TYR A 65 1.67 -4.60 -3.72
CA TYR A 65 1.99 -3.74 -2.60
C TYR A 65 2.88 -2.56 -3.01
N LEU A 66 3.99 -2.87 -3.66
CA LEU A 66 4.98 -1.88 -4.07
C LEU A 66 4.48 -1.00 -5.23
N THR A 67 3.61 -1.53 -6.11
CA THR A 67 2.93 -0.74 -7.14
C THR A 67 2.03 0.32 -6.52
N LEU A 68 1.21 -0.03 -5.53
CA LEU A 68 0.37 0.96 -4.84
C LEU A 68 1.23 2.04 -4.16
N LEU A 69 2.36 1.65 -3.57
CA LEU A 69 3.30 2.59 -2.97
C LEU A 69 3.93 3.52 -4.03
N ASN A 70 4.32 2.99 -5.19
CA ASN A 70 4.82 3.80 -6.29
C ASN A 70 3.77 4.81 -6.78
N LEU A 71 2.49 4.40 -6.90
CA LEU A 71 1.39 5.29 -7.26
C LEU A 71 1.18 6.42 -6.24
N ILE A 72 1.28 6.12 -4.94
CA ILE A 72 1.23 7.14 -3.87
C ILE A 72 2.37 8.16 -4.04
N ILE A 73 3.59 7.67 -4.27
CA ILE A 73 4.78 8.52 -4.44
C ILE A 73 4.61 9.40 -5.70
N SER A 74 4.19 8.83 -6.82
CA SER A 74 3.93 9.56 -8.06
C SER A 74 2.80 10.59 -7.89
N GLY A 75 1.71 10.23 -7.19
CA GLY A 75 0.57 11.12 -7.00
C GLY A 75 0.80 12.27 -6.02
N PHE A 76 1.51 12.05 -4.91
CA PHE A 76 1.68 13.08 -3.87
C PHE A 76 3.07 13.72 -3.80
N ILE A 77 4.13 13.03 -4.21
CA ILE A 77 5.52 13.47 -3.95
C ILE A 77 6.20 13.96 -5.22
N ASN A 78 6.04 13.24 -6.34
CA ASN A 78 6.68 13.61 -7.59
C ASN A 78 6.13 14.94 -8.09
N LYS A 79 6.98 15.96 -8.26
CA LYS A 79 6.57 17.32 -8.70
C LYS A 79 6.23 17.39 -10.18
N SER A 80 6.80 16.51 -11.00
CA SER A 80 6.61 16.48 -12.44
C SER A 80 5.27 15.88 -12.88
N THR A 81 4.56 15.21 -11.97
CA THR A 81 3.26 14.58 -12.25
C THR A 81 2.18 15.64 -12.44
N THR A 82 1.45 15.54 -13.55
CA THR A 82 0.35 16.45 -13.89
C THR A 82 -0.84 16.26 -12.97
N ILE A 83 -1.74 17.25 -12.88
CA ILE A 83 -2.91 17.18 -11.99
C ILE A 83 -3.80 15.98 -12.32
N GLU A 84 -4.03 15.70 -13.61
CA GLU A 84 -4.85 14.58 -14.06
C GLU A 84 -4.24 13.23 -13.63
N GLU A 85 -2.95 13.03 -13.87
CA GLU A 85 -2.23 11.84 -13.44
C GLU A 85 -2.24 11.67 -11.91
N ARG A 86 -2.13 12.77 -11.15
CA ARG A 86 -2.23 12.71 -9.68
C ARG A 86 -3.58 12.19 -9.23
N ILE A 87 -4.67 12.72 -9.79
CA ILE A 87 -6.02 12.24 -9.48
C ILE A 87 -6.09 10.75 -9.82
N TYR A 88 -5.67 10.37 -11.03
CA TYR A 88 -5.73 8.99 -11.49
C TYR A 88 -4.96 8.02 -10.56
N HIS A 89 -3.69 8.32 -10.25
CA HIS A 89 -2.86 7.49 -9.39
C HIS A 89 -3.45 7.36 -7.98
N ILE A 90 -3.82 8.47 -7.35
CA ILE A 90 -4.30 8.46 -5.96
C ILE A 90 -5.67 7.79 -5.84
N TRP A 91 -6.59 8.04 -6.78
CA TRP A 91 -7.89 7.37 -6.75
C TRP A 91 -7.78 5.87 -7.04
N THR A 92 -6.86 5.46 -7.91
CA THR A 92 -6.54 4.03 -8.09
C THR A 92 -6.16 3.39 -6.76
N VAL A 93 -5.28 4.03 -5.99
CA VAL A 93 -4.89 3.55 -4.66
C VAL A 93 -6.08 3.52 -3.71
N VAL A 94 -6.89 4.58 -3.63
CA VAL A 94 -8.09 4.64 -2.79
C VAL A 94 -9.04 3.49 -3.09
N PHE A 95 -9.36 3.24 -4.36
CA PHE A 95 -10.28 2.17 -4.74
C PHE A 95 -9.76 0.79 -4.34
N ILE A 96 -8.48 0.51 -4.58
CA ILE A 96 -7.87 -0.76 -4.19
C ILE A 96 -7.87 -0.91 -2.67
N CYS A 97 -7.53 0.14 -1.92
CA CYS A 97 -7.57 0.12 -0.47
C CYS A 97 -8.98 -0.11 0.09
N ARG A 98 -10.02 0.49 -0.50
CA ARG A 98 -11.42 0.27 -0.12
C ARG A 98 -11.90 -1.15 -0.36
N LEU A 99 -11.61 -1.69 -1.55
CA LEU A 99 -11.93 -3.07 -1.89
C LEU A 99 -11.26 -4.03 -0.92
N TRP A 100 -9.97 -3.79 -0.65
CA TRP A 100 -9.20 -4.56 0.32
C TRP A 100 -9.80 -4.50 1.73
N PHE A 101 -10.11 -3.30 2.23
CA PHE A 101 -10.67 -3.14 3.57
C PHE A 101 -12.06 -3.78 3.69
N SER A 102 -12.86 -3.73 2.62
CA SER A 102 -14.16 -4.41 2.55
C SER A 102 -14.00 -5.93 2.57
N TRP A 103 -13.00 -6.47 1.86
CA TRP A 103 -12.67 -7.89 1.86
C TRP A 103 -12.28 -8.40 3.25
N ILE A 104 -11.42 -7.67 3.99
CA ILE A 104 -11.03 -8.06 5.35
C ILE A 104 -12.26 -8.10 6.27
N GLN A 105 -13.12 -7.09 6.21
CA GLN A 105 -14.34 -7.04 7.02
C GLN A 105 -15.27 -8.22 6.71
N TYR A 106 -15.42 -8.57 5.43
CA TYR A 106 -16.19 -9.74 5.02
C TYR A 106 -15.62 -11.03 5.62
N LEU A 107 -14.30 -11.24 5.53
CA LEU A 107 -13.64 -12.41 6.12
C LEU A 107 -13.83 -12.46 7.64
N ASP A 108 -13.70 -11.34 8.34
CA ASP A 108 -13.85 -11.29 9.80
C ASP A 108 -15.29 -11.65 10.24
N VAL A 109 -16.31 -11.20 9.48
CA VAL A 109 -17.71 -11.56 9.73
C VAL A 109 -17.96 -13.05 9.48
N THR A 110 -17.48 -13.58 8.34
CA THR A 110 -17.66 -15.00 8.01
C THR A 110 -16.95 -15.92 9.01
N ASP A 111 -15.72 -15.60 9.41
CA ASP A 111 -14.97 -16.35 10.44
C ASP A 111 -15.70 -16.31 11.79
N SER A 112 -16.33 -15.18 12.14
CA SER A 112 -17.11 -15.04 13.38
C SER A 112 -18.40 -15.88 13.35
N ASN A 113 -19.13 -15.86 12.24
CA ASN A 113 -20.34 -16.67 12.07
C ASN A 113 -20.03 -18.18 12.09
N ASN A 114 -18.94 -18.60 11.46
CA ASN A 114 -18.49 -20.00 11.49
C ASN A 114 -18.12 -20.46 12.91
N LYS A 115 -17.52 -19.59 13.73
CA LYS A 115 -17.24 -19.89 15.15
C LYS A 115 -18.49 -20.00 16.00
N ILE A 116 -19.51 -19.17 15.75
CA ILE A 116 -20.80 -19.23 16.46
C ILE A 116 -21.54 -20.54 16.13
N ASN A 117 -21.49 -20.97 14.87
CA ASN A 117 -22.13 -22.21 14.43
C ASN A 117 -21.39 -23.47 14.92
N ASN A 118 -20.06 -23.41 15.04
CA ASN A 118 -19.23 -24.48 15.59
C ASN A 118 -19.05 -24.30 17.11
N ASN A 119 -20.15 -24.40 17.84
CA ASN A 119 -20.21 -24.30 19.30
C ASN A 119 -19.57 -25.54 19.99
N ASP A 120 -18.34 -25.87 19.60
CA ASP A 120 -17.53 -26.92 20.19
C ASP A 120 -16.59 -26.33 21.24
N ASN A 121 -16.77 -26.87 22.45
CA ASN A 121 -16.02 -26.63 23.67
C ASN A 121 -14.51 -26.85 23.50
N ASN A 122 -13.77 -25.87 22.97
CA ASN A 122 -12.33 -25.84 23.15
C ASN A 122 -11.83 -24.41 23.39
N ASN A 123 -11.53 -24.17 24.67
CA ASN A 123 -10.80 -23.01 25.17
C ASN A 123 -9.38 -22.98 24.58
N ASN A 124 -9.22 -22.48 23.36
CA ASN A 124 -7.93 -22.06 22.85
C ASN A 124 -8.03 -20.62 22.32
N SER A 125 -7.74 -19.70 23.23
CA SER A 125 -7.64 -18.25 23.08
C SER A 125 -6.44 -17.80 22.22
N GLN A 126 -6.05 -18.57 21.20
CA GLN A 126 -4.95 -18.24 20.28
C GLN A 126 -5.42 -17.70 18.91
N SER A 127 -6.72 -17.79 18.57
CA SER A 127 -7.19 -17.39 17.23
C SER A 127 -7.33 -15.87 17.02
N SER A 128 -7.49 -15.08 18.07
CA SER A 128 -7.67 -13.62 17.97
C SER A 128 -6.40 -12.87 17.54
N ASN A 129 -5.22 -13.44 17.82
CA ASN A 129 -3.93 -12.87 17.38
C ASN A 129 -3.65 -13.09 15.88
N LYS A 130 -4.27 -14.09 15.25
CA LYS A 130 -4.04 -14.42 13.83
C LYS A 130 -4.72 -13.41 12.88
N ILE A 131 -5.83 -12.83 13.29
CA ILE A 131 -6.59 -11.84 12.49
C ILE A 131 -5.85 -10.48 12.45
N LYS A 132 -5.15 -10.10 13.52
CA LYS A 132 -4.33 -8.86 13.56
C LYS A 132 -3.20 -8.84 12.53
N GLN A 133 -2.78 -9.99 11.99
CA GLN A 133 -1.76 -10.08 10.93
C GLN A 133 -2.33 -9.92 9.51
N ARG A 134 -3.64 -9.79 9.32
CA ARG A 134 -4.27 -9.71 7.99
C ARG A 134 -4.23 -8.32 7.36
N THR A 135 -3.77 -7.28 8.06
CA THR A 135 -3.83 -5.91 7.54
C THR A 135 -2.55 -5.52 6.79
N PHE A 136 -2.66 -5.42 5.46
CA PHE A 136 -1.67 -4.90 4.52
C PHE A 136 -1.17 -3.48 4.88
N ILE A 137 -2.09 -2.60 5.27
CA ILE A 137 -1.84 -1.25 5.77
C ILE A 137 -2.54 -1.09 7.11
N THR A 138 -1.94 -0.27 7.97
CA THR A 138 -2.56 0.09 9.24
C THR A 138 -3.78 0.98 9.00
N LYS A 139 -4.78 0.93 9.90
CA LYS A 139 -5.95 1.81 9.82
C LYS A 139 -5.57 3.30 9.70
N PRO A 140 -4.58 3.83 10.46
CA PRO A 140 -4.14 5.21 10.28
C PRO A 140 -3.60 5.51 8.88
N ALA A 141 -2.82 4.60 8.29
CA ALA A 141 -2.31 4.78 6.92
C ALA A 141 -3.45 4.79 5.89
N PHE A 142 -4.42 3.89 6.03
CA PHE A 142 -5.63 3.86 5.20
C PHE A 142 -6.39 5.19 5.24
N TRP A 143 -6.69 5.70 6.45
CA TRP A 143 -7.41 6.97 6.60
C TRP A 143 -6.62 8.17 6.09
N CYS A 144 -5.30 8.16 6.24
CA CYS A 144 -4.42 9.19 5.69
C CYS A 144 -4.52 9.25 4.16
N ILE A 145 -4.48 8.09 3.49
CA ILE A 145 -4.65 8.00 2.03
C ILE A 145 -6.00 8.58 1.61
N GLU A 146 -7.10 8.17 2.26
CA GLU A 146 -8.45 8.67 1.99
C GLU A 146 -8.52 10.20 2.15
N ILE A 147 -8.13 10.72 3.30
CA ILE A 147 -8.22 12.15 3.61
C ILE A 147 -7.40 12.96 2.60
N ASN A 148 -6.19 12.54 2.29
CA ASN A 148 -5.33 13.24 1.34
C ASN A 148 -5.91 13.23 -0.08
N ALA A 149 -6.50 12.11 -0.51
CA ALA A 149 -7.14 11.99 -1.82
C ALA A 149 -8.34 12.94 -1.97
N HIS A 150 -9.24 12.96 -0.98
CA HIS A 150 -10.39 13.86 -0.97
C HIS A 150 -9.95 15.32 -0.89
N THR A 151 -8.94 15.62 -0.08
CA THR A 151 -8.40 16.97 0.06
C THR A 151 -7.81 17.47 -1.26
N LEU A 152 -7.08 16.62 -1.99
CA LEU A 152 -6.54 16.96 -3.30
C LEU A 152 -7.67 17.35 -4.28
N VAL A 153 -8.72 16.54 -4.39
CA VAL A 153 -9.87 16.85 -5.26
C VAL A 153 -10.54 18.15 -4.81
N TYR A 154 -10.73 18.33 -3.51
CA TYR A 154 -11.35 19.54 -2.97
C TYR A 154 -10.56 20.80 -3.31
N ILE A 155 -9.23 20.79 -3.16
CA ILE A 155 -8.35 21.90 -3.54
C ILE A 155 -8.49 22.20 -5.04
N ILE A 156 -8.48 21.17 -5.89
CA ILE A 156 -8.65 21.33 -7.34
C ILE A 156 -10.01 21.96 -7.67
N MET A 157 -11.08 21.53 -6.99
CA MET A 157 -12.40 22.13 -7.16
C MET A 157 -12.45 23.60 -6.74
N LEU A 158 -11.74 23.98 -5.68
CA LEU A 158 -11.63 25.39 -5.26
C LEU A 158 -10.88 26.23 -6.30
N VAL A 159 -9.80 25.70 -6.88
CA VAL A 159 -9.05 26.35 -7.96
C VAL A 159 -9.96 26.59 -9.16
N ILE A 160 -10.66 25.55 -9.63
CA ILE A 160 -11.58 25.63 -10.77
C ILE A 160 -12.68 26.66 -10.52
N LYS A 161 -13.22 26.69 -9.30
CA LYS A 161 -14.27 27.64 -8.89
C LYS A 161 -13.73 29.05 -8.59
N LYS A 162 -12.41 29.27 -8.65
CA LYS A 162 -11.74 30.52 -8.25
C LYS A 162 -12.11 30.94 -6.82
N LYS A 163 -12.25 29.97 -5.91
CA LYS A 163 -12.61 30.13 -4.50
C LYS A 163 -11.46 29.77 -3.56
N LEU A 164 -10.23 29.79 -4.06
CA LEU A 164 -9.07 29.65 -3.19
C LEU A 164 -9.00 30.83 -2.21
N PRO A 165 -8.66 30.59 -0.94
CA PRO A 165 -8.38 31.66 0.00
C PRO A 165 -7.29 32.59 -0.55
N ILE A 166 -7.38 33.89 -0.24
CA ILE A 166 -6.41 34.89 -0.70
C ILE A 166 -5.00 34.53 -0.22
N ASP A 167 -4.88 33.96 0.99
CA ASP A 167 -3.61 33.51 1.56
C ASP A 167 -2.94 32.40 0.72
N ALA A 168 -3.72 31.61 -0.02
CA ALA A 168 -3.21 30.56 -0.90
C ALA A 168 -2.73 31.07 -2.27
N LEU A 169 -2.97 32.34 -2.60
CA LEU A 169 -2.54 32.97 -3.86
C LEU A 169 -1.17 33.65 -3.72
N ASN A 170 -0.67 33.83 -2.49
CA ASN A 170 0.55 34.58 -2.17
C ASN A 170 1.73 33.66 -1.79
N THR A 171 2.06 32.71 -2.67
CA THR A 171 3.24 31.83 -2.50
C THR A 171 4.28 32.07 -3.58
#